data_AF-A0A9X0CLQ7-F1
#
_entry.id   AF-A0A9X0CLQ7-F1
#
_cell.length_a   1.000
_cell.length_b   1.000
_cell.length_c   1.000
_cell.angle_alpha   90.00
_cell.angle_beta   90.00
_cell.angle_gamma   90.00
#
_symmetry.space_group_name_H-M   'P 1'
#
loop_
_entity.id
_entity.type
_entity.pdbx_description
1 polymer ?
#
loop_
_entity_poly.entity_id
_entity_poly.type
_entity_poly.pdbx_seq_one_letter_code
_entity_poly.pdbx_strand_id
1 'polypeptide(L)'
;MADAHSERFDAMLLAIAQQCEGGIAELLDVFFGFLERKTDFFIGAGKTDAEKIVLGKFREHQKKIEEKKEMERKQAEALKAAKAKKEAKQKPEAKIQEVTEEEAERIKKEEEKRKEKERTEMEDKNTDDNKKLRMEG
;
A
#
# COMPACT_ATOMS: atom_id res chain seq x y z
N MET A 1 -16.78 -17.79 -9.93
CA MET A 1 -17.77 -17.60 -8.86
C MET A 1 -17.81 -18.89 -8.07
N ALA A 2 -17.86 -18.83 -6.74
CA ALA A 2 -18.11 -20.03 -5.96
C ALA A 2 -19.49 -20.56 -6.39
N ASP A 3 -19.59 -21.88 -6.51
CA ASP A 3 -20.83 -22.52 -6.89
C ASP A 3 -21.81 -22.31 -5.72
N ALA A 4 -22.95 -21.66 -5.94
CA ALA A 4 -23.97 -21.41 -4.92
C ALA A 4 -24.43 -22.72 -4.24
N HIS A 5 -24.24 -23.85 -4.91
CA HIS A 5 -24.47 -25.18 -4.35
C HIS A 5 -23.48 -25.55 -3.23
N SER A 6 -22.23 -25.07 -3.31
CA SER A 6 -21.19 -25.32 -2.30
C SER A 6 -21.39 -24.42 -1.08
N GLU A 7 -21.68 -23.13 -1.30
CA GLU A 7 -21.82 -22.13 -0.23
C GLU A 7 -22.93 -22.49 0.79
N ARG A 8 -24.00 -23.17 0.34
CA ARG A 8 -25.08 -23.63 1.23
C ARG A 8 -24.62 -24.64 2.29
N PHE A 9 -23.51 -25.35 2.03
CA PHE A 9 -22.95 -26.33 2.96
C PHE A 9 -21.89 -25.72 3.88
N ASP A 10 -21.40 -24.51 3.60
CA ASP A 10 -20.34 -23.87 4.38
C ASP A 10 -20.73 -23.70 5.85
N ALA A 11 -21.97 -23.30 6.13
CA ALA A 11 -22.45 -23.15 7.51
C ALA A 11 -22.41 -24.49 8.28
N MET A 12 -22.75 -25.59 7.61
CA MET A 12 -22.74 -26.93 8.20
C MET A 12 -21.30 -27.43 8.40
N LEU A 13 -20.43 -27.25 7.40
CA LEU A 13 -19.02 -27.62 7.50
C LEU A 13 -18.28 -26.81 8.56
N LEU A 14 -18.60 -25.52 8.70
CA LEU A 14 -18.04 -24.65 9.73
C LEU A 14 -18.46 -25.10 11.12
N ALA A 15 -19.73 -25.48 11.32
CA ALA A 15 -20.22 -25.98 12.60
C ALA A 15 -19.49 -27.26 13.03
N ILE A 16 -19.20 -28.17 12.09
CA ILE A 16 -18.40 -29.38 12.37
C ILE A 16 -16.96 -28.98 12.70
N ALA A 17 -16.35 -28.09 11.92
CA ALA A 17 -14.97 -27.64 12.14
C ALA A 17 -14.77 -26.98 13.50
N GLN A 18 -15.76 -26.23 14.01
CA GLN A 18 -15.72 -25.61 15.33
C GLN A 18 -15.75 -26.62 16.48
N GLN A 19 -16.28 -27.83 16.25
CA GLN A 19 -16.33 -28.89 17.25
C GLN A 19 -15.05 -29.74 17.25
N CYS A 20 -14.20 -29.63 16.22
CA CYS A 20 -12.91 -30.33 16.14
C CYS A 20 -11.82 -29.52 16.87
N GLU A 21 -11.59 -29.84 18.14
CA GLU A 21 -10.53 -29.22 18.97
C GLU A 21 -9.12 -29.48 18.43
N GLY A 22 -8.92 -30.62 17.75
CA GLY A 22 -7.70 -31.02 17.04
C GLY A 22 -7.52 -30.35 15.67
N GLY A 23 -8.38 -29.39 15.32
CA GLY A 23 -8.28 -28.58 14.11
C GLY A 23 -8.52 -29.38 12.83
N ILE A 24 -7.76 -29.05 11.77
CA ILE A 24 -8.01 -29.60 10.42
C ILE A 24 -7.73 -31.10 10.31
N ALA A 25 -6.76 -31.63 11.07
CA ALA A 25 -6.44 -33.06 11.04
C ALA A 25 -7.61 -33.89 11.60
N GLU A 26 -8.14 -33.49 12.76
CA GLU A 26 -9.31 -34.14 13.35
C GLU A 26 -10.56 -33.98 12.47
N LEU A 27 -10.77 -32.81 11.86
CA LEU A 27 -11.88 -32.60 10.93
C LEU A 27 -11.82 -33.59 9.75
N LEU A 28 -10.63 -33.82 9.20
CA LEU A 28 -10.43 -34.78 8.13
C LEU A 28 -10.65 -36.21 8.61
N ASP A 29 -10.20 -36.57 9.83
CA ASP A 29 -10.45 -37.88 10.41
C ASP A 29 -11.95 -38.14 10.61
N VAL A 30 -12.70 -37.17 11.12
CA VAL A 30 -14.17 -37.25 11.25
C VAL A 30 -14.83 -37.42 9.88
N PHE A 31 -14.39 -36.66 8.88
CA PHE A 31 -14.93 -36.72 7.52
C PHE A 31 -14.64 -38.07 6.86
N PHE A 32 -13.41 -38.58 6.91
CA PHE A 32 -13.06 -39.88 6.35
C PHE A 32 -13.72 -41.02 7.13
N GLY A 33 -13.88 -40.91 8.45
CA GLY A 33 -14.64 -41.86 9.25
C GLY A 33 -16.12 -41.89 8.88
N PHE A 34 -16.72 -40.75 8.49
CA PHE A 34 -18.07 -40.74 7.91
C PHE A 34 -18.12 -41.50 6.59
N LEU A 35 -17.17 -41.26 5.68
CA LEU A 35 -17.10 -41.97 4.40
C LEU A 35 -16.94 -43.48 4.60
N GLU A 36 -16.11 -43.90 5.54
CA GLU A 36 -15.93 -45.31 5.89
C GLU A 36 -17.23 -45.97 6.36
N ARG A 37 -18.02 -45.28 7.20
CA ARG A 37 -19.22 -45.87 7.83
C ARG A 37 -20.50 -45.76 7.00
N LYS A 38 -20.60 -44.75 6.14
CA LYS A 38 -21.87 -44.37 5.47
C LYS A 38 -21.81 -44.43 3.95
N THR A 39 -20.64 -44.72 3.39
CA THR A 39 -20.45 -44.80 1.94
C THR A 39 -19.62 -46.01 1.58
N ASP A 40 -19.64 -46.39 0.31
CA ASP A 40 -18.76 -47.41 -0.26
C ASP A 40 -17.41 -46.83 -0.71
N PHE A 41 -17.05 -45.61 -0.29
CA PHE A 41 -15.89 -44.86 -0.82
C PHE A 41 -14.57 -45.64 -0.82
N PHE A 42 -14.31 -46.44 0.21
CA PHE A 42 -13.06 -47.22 0.32
C PHE A 42 -13.15 -48.67 -0.19
N ILE A 43 -14.36 -49.17 -0.44
CA ILE A 43 -14.63 -50.59 -0.77
C ILE A 43 -15.20 -50.74 -2.20
N GLY A 44 -15.72 -49.66 -2.78
CA GLY A 44 -16.24 -49.56 -4.14
C GLY A 44 -15.15 -49.80 -5.19
N ALA A 45 -15.45 -49.47 -6.45
CA ALA A 45 -14.59 -49.76 -7.61
C ALA A 45 -13.14 -49.26 -7.42
N GLY A 46 -12.26 -50.12 -6.89
CA GLY A 46 -10.82 -49.93 -6.74
C GLY A 46 -10.37 -49.04 -5.59
N LYS A 47 -9.60 -49.59 -4.63
CA LYS A 47 -8.87 -48.80 -3.59
C LYS A 47 -8.01 -47.68 -4.18
N THR A 48 -7.46 -47.92 -5.37
CA THR A 48 -6.63 -46.98 -6.13
C THR A 48 -7.41 -45.74 -6.60
N ASP A 49 -8.75 -45.81 -6.65
CA ASP A 49 -9.56 -44.73 -7.19
C ASP A 49 -9.96 -43.71 -6.11
N ALA A 50 -10.18 -44.16 -4.87
CA ALA A 50 -10.48 -43.27 -3.74
C ALA A 50 -9.35 -42.26 -3.48
N GLU A 51 -8.09 -42.73 -3.41
CA GLU A 51 -6.92 -41.87 -3.20
C GLU A 51 -6.73 -40.87 -4.35
N LYS A 52 -6.89 -41.33 -5.60
CA LYS A 52 -6.83 -40.46 -6.78
C LYS A 52 -7.90 -39.38 -6.75
N ILE A 53 -9.11 -39.70 -6.30
CA ILE A 53 -10.21 -38.73 -6.19
C ILE A 53 -9.84 -37.64 -5.17
N VAL A 54 -9.38 -38.02 -3.97
CA VAL A 54 -9.00 -37.06 -2.92
C VAL A 54 -7.87 -36.15 -3.41
N LEU A 55 -6.79 -36.74 -3.92
CA LEU A 55 -5.63 -35.99 -4.41
C LEU A 55 -5.97 -35.13 -5.63
N GLY A 56 -6.83 -35.62 -6.52
CA GLY A 56 -7.33 -34.87 -7.67
C GLY A 56 -8.08 -33.62 -7.23
N LYS A 57 -9.04 -33.75 -6.31
CA LYS A 57 -9.80 -32.61 -5.78
C LYS A 57 -8.92 -31.63 -5.01
N PHE A 58 -7.98 -32.12 -4.21
CA PHE A 58 -7.01 -31.27 -3.53
C PHE A 58 -6.22 -30.40 -4.53
N ARG A 59 -5.66 -31.02 -5.57
CA ARG A 59 -4.89 -30.31 -6.61
C ARG A 59 -5.74 -29.31 -7.41
N GLU A 60 -6.99 -29.66 -7.73
CA GLU A 60 -7.93 -28.73 -8.39
C GLU A 60 -8.15 -27.46 -7.58
N HIS A 61 -8.41 -27.59 -6.27
CA HIS A 61 -8.61 -26.44 -5.39
C HIS A 61 -7.32 -25.63 -5.17
N GLN A 62 -6.18 -26.31 -5.01
CA GLN A 62 -4.88 -25.64 -4.91
C GLN A 62 -4.60 -24.76 -6.14
N LYS A 63 -4.78 -25.32 -7.35
CA LYS A 63 -4.60 -24.60 -8.61
C LYS A 63 -5.49 -23.36 -8.70
N LYS A 64 -6.77 -23.47 -8.33
CA LYS A 64 -7.71 -22.32 -8.32
C LYS A 64 -7.25 -21.19 -7.42
N ILE A 65 -6.70 -21.50 -6.25
CA ILE A 65 -6.18 -20.49 -5.31
C ILE A 65 -4.91 -19.84 -5.86
N GLU A 66 -4.00 -20.62 -6.44
CA GLU A 66 -2.79 -20.10 -7.08
C GLU A 66 -3.12 -19.15 -8.24
N GLU A 67 -4.04 -19.55 -9.13
CA GLU A 67 -4.51 -18.72 -10.24
C GLU A 67 -5.18 -17.42 -9.76
N LYS A 68 -6.00 -17.50 -8.70
CA LYS A 68 -6.64 -16.32 -8.11
C LYS A 68 -5.61 -15.36 -7.54
N LYS A 69 -4.61 -15.86 -6.79
CA LYS A 69 -3.52 -15.05 -6.25
C LYS A 69 -2.69 -14.39 -7.35
N GLU A 70 -2.41 -15.11 -8.44
CA GLU A 70 -1.66 -14.55 -9.57
C GLU A 70 -2.45 -13.44 -10.29
N MET A 71 -3.76 -13.66 -10.51
CA MET A 71 -4.63 -12.63 -11.06
C MET A 71 -4.71 -11.40 -10.16
N GLU A 72 -4.88 -11.57 -8.85
CA GLU A 72 -4.89 -10.46 -7.89
C GLU A 72 -3.57 -9.69 -7.92
N ARG A 73 -2.42 -10.37 -8.02
CA ARG A 73 -1.11 -9.72 -8.15
C ARG A 73 -1.01 -8.90 -9.44
N LYS A 74 -1.39 -9.48 -10.58
CA LYS A 74 -1.39 -8.80 -11.89
C LYS A 74 -2.33 -7.60 -11.91
N GLN A 75 -3.51 -7.71 -11.30
CA GLN A 75 -4.46 -6.60 -11.18
C GLN A 75 -3.92 -5.49 -10.27
N ALA A 76 -3.29 -5.84 -9.15
CA ALA A 76 -2.66 -4.87 -8.26
C ALA A 76 -1.51 -4.12 -8.94
N GLU A 77 -0.68 -4.80 -9.74
CA GLU A 77 0.36 -4.16 -10.56
C GLU A 77 -0.21 -3.27 -11.64
N ALA A 78 -1.25 -3.72 -12.36
CA ALA A 78 -1.91 -2.92 -13.39
C ALA A 78 -2.55 -1.64 -12.81
N LEU A 79 -3.16 -1.73 -11.61
CA LEU A 79 -3.72 -0.59 -10.89
C LEU A 79 -2.63 0.39 -10.44
N LYS A 80 -1.49 -0.10 -9.95
CA LYS A 80 -0.34 0.74 -9.59
C LYS A 80 0.26 1.42 -10.81
N ALA A 81 0.44 0.71 -11.92
CA ALA A 81 0.95 1.27 -13.17
C ALA A 81 -0.01 2.30 -13.77
N ALA A 82 -1.33 2.07 -13.69
CA ALA A 82 -2.34 3.02 -14.13
C ALA A 82 -2.37 4.29 -13.26
N LYS A 83 -2.22 4.16 -11.94
CA LYS A 83 -2.09 5.30 -11.03
C LYS A 83 -0.81 6.11 -11.29
N ALA A 84 0.34 5.45 -11.45
CA ALA A 84 1.59 6.11 -11.79
C ALA A 84 1.54 6.85 -13.14
N LYS A 85 0.88 6.27 -14.16
CA LYS A 85 0.65 6.93 -15.45
C LYS A 85 -0.32 8.12 -15.35
N LYS A 86 -1.33 8.05 -14.48
CA LYS A 86 -2.24 9.17 -14.22
C LYS A 86 -1.54 10.29 -13.45
N GLU A 87 -0.73 9.98 -12.45
CA GLU A 87 0.08 10.97 -11.71
C GLU A 87 1.16 11.60 -12.58
N ALA A 88 1.79 10.84 -13.49
CA ALA A 88 2.74 11.38 -14.46
C ALA A 88 2.08 12.30 -15.50
N LYS A 89 0.80 12.07 -15.84
CA LYS A 89 0.00 12.96 -16.71
C LYS A 89 -0.66 14.13 -15.96
N GLN A 90 -0.86 13.99 -14.64
CA GLN A 90 -1.40 15.02 -13.74
C GLN A 90 -0.32 15.81 -13.01
N LYS A 91 0.97 15.58 -13.29
CA LYS A 91 1.94 16.67 -13.24
C LYS A 91 1.65 17.50 -14.49
N PRO A 92 0.82 18.57 -14.42
CA PRO A 92 0.88 19.56 -15.47
C PRO A 92 2.34 19.94 -15.61
N GLU A 93 2.76 20.18 -16.84
CA GLU A 93 3.93 20.97 -17.14
C GLU A 93 4.12 21.96 -15.99
N ALA A 94 5.17 21.73 -15.19
CA ALA A 94 5.68 22.79 -14.35
C ALA A 94 5.99 23.87 -15.37
N LYS A 95 5.05 24.79 -15.49
CA LYS A 95 5.18 26.05 -16.19
C LYS A 95 6.42 26.63 -15.54
N ILE A 96 7.59 26.40 -16.15
CA ILE A 96 8.75 27.24 -15.94
C ILE A 96 8.30 28.55 -16.58
N GLN A 97 7.44 29.25 -15.85
CA GLN A 97 7.17 30.63 -16.05
C GLN A 97 8.52 31.25 -15.74
N GLU A 98 9.19 31.75 -16.78
CA GLU A 98 10.39 32.57 -16.67
C GLU A 98 10.10 33.61 -15.59
N VAL A 99 10.61 33.37 -14.38
CA VAL A 99 10.72 34.39 -13.36
C VAL A 99 11.85 35.25 -13.89
N THR A 100 11.48 36.23 -14.68
CA THR A 100 12.36 37.21 -15.30
C THR A 100 13.30 37.77 -14.23
N GLU A 101 14.58 37.88 -14.57
CA GLU A 101 15.68 38.41 -13.75
C GLU A 101 15.35 39.72 -13.00
N GLU A 102 14.35 40.45 -13.50
CA GLU A 102 13.83 41.71 -12.99
C GLU A 102 13.29 41.64 -11.54
N GLU A 103 12.65 40.53 -11.14
CA GLU A 103 12.07 40.44 -9.79
C GLU A 103 13.12 40.05 -8.73
N ALA A 104 14.13 39.27 -9.14
CA ALA A 104 15.31 39.00 -8.31
C ALA A 104 16.17 40.26 -8.10
N GLU A 105 16.28 41.13 -9.11
CA GLU A 105 16.97 42.42 -8.96
C GLU A 105 16.21 43.38 -8.03
N ARG A 106 14.87 43.39 -8.06
CA ARG A 106 14.08 44.25 -7.17
C ARG A 106 14.29 43.91 -5.69
N ILE A 107 14.33 42.63 -5.34
CA ILE A 107 14.55 42.19 -3.95
C ILE A 107 15.99 42.52 -3.49
N LYS A 108 16.99 42.33 -4.36
CA LYS A 108 18.40 42.69 -4.05
C LYS A 108 18.58 44.20 -3.84
N LYS A 109 17.96 45.00 -4.70
CA LYS A 109 18.06 46.47 -4.64
C LYS A 109 17.33 47.05 -3.43
N GLU A 110 16.26 46.39 -2.96
CA GLU A 110 15.56 46.79 -1.74
C GLU A 110 16.35 46.41 -0.47
N GLU A 111 17.01 45.25 -0.44
CA GLU A 111 17.91 44.89 0.66
C GLU A 111 19.14 45.79 0.76
N GLU A 112 19.77 46.15 -0.36
CA GLU A 112 20.94 47.05 -0.35
C GLU A 112 20.56 48.44 0.16
N LYS A 113 19.41 48.99 -0.27
CA LYS A 113 18.93 50.29 0.25
C LYS A 113 18.61 50.27 1.74
N ARG A 114 18.12 49.16 2.29
CA ARG A 114 17.89 49.02 3.74
C ARG A 114 19.22 48.98 4.50
N LYS A 115 20.20 48.20 4.00
CA LYS A 115 21.53 48.11 4.62
C LYS A 115 22.33 49.42 4.53
N GLU A 116 22.14 50.20 3.47
CA GLU A 116 22.79 51.52 3.33
C GLU A 116 22.18 52.57 4.27
N LYS A 117 20.85 52.56 4.44
CA LYS A 117 20.16 53.40 5.45
C LYS A 117 20.58 53.05 6.88
N GLU A 118 20.71 51.76 7.20
CA GLU A 118 21.18 51.32 8.52
C GLU A 118 22.63 51.73 8.79
N ARG A 119 23.50 51.72 7.77
CA ARG A 119 24.90 52.19 7.92
C ARG A 119 25.00 53.70 8.10
N THR A 120 24.23 54.48 7.35
CA THR A 120 24.21 55.94 7.47
C THR A 120 23.62 56.39 8.81
N GLU A 121 22.59 55.72 9.33
CA GLU A 121 22.05 56.00 10.67
C GLU A 121 23.00 55.61 11.82
N MET A 122 23.91 54.64 11.61
CA MET A 122 24.94 54.30 12.59
C MET A 122 26.16 55.24 12.54
N GLU A 123 26.50 55.77 11.36
CA GLU A 123 27.57 56.76 11.22
C GLU A 123 27.21 58.14 11.81
N ASP A 124 25.95 58.60 11.65
CA ASP A 124 25.51 59.89 12.20
C ASP A 124 25.44 59.90 13.74
N LYS A 125 25.21 58.75 14.39
CA LYS A 125 25.27 58.66 15.86
C LYS A 125 26.70 58.71 16.40
N ASN A 126 27.67 58.20 15.65
CA ASN A 126 29.08 58.15 16.08
C ASN A 126 29.80 59.51 15.96
N THR A 127 29.35 60.39 15.08
CA THR A 127 29.88 61.76 14.93
C THR A 127 29.32 62.73 15.98
N ASP A 128 28.10 62.52 16.49
CA ASP A 128 27.50 63.34 17.54
C ASP A 128 28.17 63.10 18.92
N ASP A 129 28.42 61.83 19.27
CA ASP A 129 29.10 61.46 20.53
C ASP A 129 30.55 61.97 20.60
N ASN A 130 31.28 62.03 19.46
CA ASN A 130 32.67 62.51 19.43
C ASN A 130 32.79 64.05 19.47
N LYS A 131 31.76 64.79 19.00
CA LYS A 131 31.72 66.26 19.11
C LYS A 131 31.40 66.73 20.53
N LYS A 132 30.57 65.99 21.26
CA LYS A 132 30.23 66.30 22.65
C LYS A 132 31.42 66.12 23.61
N LEU A 133 32.33 65.19 23.32
CA LEU A 133 33.51 64.92 24.15
C LEU A 133 34.64 65.96 24.02
N ARG A 134 34.63 66.84 23.00
CA ARG A 134 35.68 67.87 22.78
C ARG A 134 35.31 69.28 23.29
N MET A 135 34.12 69.48 23.86
CA MET A 135 33.70 70.79 24.41
C MET A 135 33.75 70.90 25.94
N GLU A 136 34.18 69.84 26.67
CA GLU A 136 34.28 69.85 28.14
C GLU A 136 35.72 69.66 28.67
N GLY A 137 36.76 69.98 27.89
CA GLY A 137 38.16 70.01 28.35
C GLY A 137 38.81 71.34 28.04
#